data_AF-A0A8R7TR49-F1
#
_entry.id   AF-A0A8R7TR49-F1
#
_cell.length_a   1.000
_cell.length_b   1.000
_cell.length_c   1.000
_cell.angle_alpha   90.00
_cell.angle_beta   90.00
_cell.angle_gamma   90.00
#
_symmetry.space_group_name_H-M   'P 1'
#
loop_
_entity.id
_entity.type
_entity.pdbx_description
1 polymer ?
#
loop_
_entity_poly.entity_id
_entity_poly.type
_entity_poly.pdbx_seq_one_letter_code
_entity_poly.pdbx_strand_id
1 'polypeptide(L)'
;LELSAPINICGDIHGQYADLLRLFRETGAPSAANRYLFLGDYVDRGTQSLETICLLLAYKLKYPDAFFLLRGNHECAALNKQYGFYSECASRGPRVSHAEGTSRAYKLRYPERLWEELNAVFACLPLAALVGREGGRGGKDKKKILCVHGGLSPELESPDQIRGIKRPLADVPEHGLVCDLLWSDPAADGDDWGWGDPRRCTSFT
;
A
#
# COMPACT_ATOMS: atom_id res chain seq x y z
N LEU A 1 -4.42 -4.92 9.81
CA LEU A 1 -3.33 -5.63 10.52
C LEU A 1 -3.36 -5.25 11.99
N GLU A 2 -2.93 -6.12 12.91
CA GLU A 2 -2.68 -5.76 14.30
C GLU A 2 -1.21 -6.01 14.61
N LEU A 3 -0.47 -4.95 14.93
CA LEU A 3 0.99 -4.96 15.01
C LEU A 3 1.46 -4.41 16.34
N SER A 4 2.63 -4.88 16.77
CA SER A 4 3.28 -4.44 18.00
C SER A 4 4.45 -3.50 17.74
N ALA A 5 4.60 -2.49 18.60
CA ALA A 5 5.82 -1.70 18.69
C ALA A 5 6.94 -2.51 19.38
N PRO A 6 8.23 -2.26 19.09
CA PRO A 6 8.75 -1.24 18.18
C PRO A 6 8.61 -1.63 16.69
N ILE A 7 8.31 -0.64 15.85
CA ILE A 7 8.17 -0.78 14.38
C ILE A 7 8.47 0.57 13.71
N ASN A 8 9.17 0.54 12.57
CA ASN A 8 9.37 1.72 11.72
C ASN A 8 8.14 1.90 10.82
N ILE A 9 7.58 3.11 10.77
CA ILE A 9 6.43 3.43 9.91
C ILE A 9 6.90 4.35 8.80
N CYS A 10 6.65 3.99 7.55
CA CYS A 10 7.13 4.67 6.36
C CYS A 10 5.95 5.11 5.48
N GLY A 11 5.95 6.37 5.04
CA GLY A 11 4.97 6.89 4.07
C GLY A 11 5.36 6.56 2.64
N ASP A 12 4.96 7.45 1.73
CA ASP A 12 5.05 7.29 0.27
C ASP A 12 6.50 7.12 -0.22
N ILE A 13 6.65 6.33 -1.29
CA ILE A 13 7.94 6.05 -1.93
C ILE A 13 7.94 6.48 -3.41
N HIS A 14 6.82 6.33 -4.12
CA HIS A 14 6.63 6.78 -5.50
C HIS A 14 7.79 6.46 -6.45
N GLY A 15 8.20 5.19 -6.49
CA GLY A 15 9.27 4.74 -7.38
C GLY A 15 10.64 5.39 -7.16
N GLN A 16 10.88 6.04 -6.01
CA GLN A 16 12.17 6.62 -5.63
C GLN A 16 13.10 5.55 -5.02
N TYR A 17 13.51 4.58 -5.83
CA TYR A 17 14.25 3.40 -5.37
C TYR A 17 15.56 3.74 -4.64
N ALA A 18 16.31 4.76 -5.11
CA ALA A 18 17.55 5.17 -4.45
C ALA A 18 17.30 5.71 -3.02
N ASP A 19 16.21 6.46 -2.83
CA ASP A 19 15.82 6.99 -1.52
C ASP A 19 15.30 5.87 -0.61
N LEU A 20 14.59 4.87 -1.14
CA LEU A 20 14.22 3.66 -0.39
C LEU A 20 15.46 2.91 0.13
N LEU A 21 16.50 2.76 -0.70
CA LEU A 21 17.75 2.15 -0.26
C LEU A 21 18.44 2.99 0.83
N ARG A 22 18.38 4.32 0.72
CA ARG A 22 18.90 5.21 1.74
C ARG A 22 18.12 5.07 3.05
N LEU A 23 16.78 5.00 3.00
CA LEU A 23 15.93 4.75 4.16
C LEU A 23 16.38 3.51 4.95
N PHE A 24 16.62 2.39 4.26
CA PHE A 24 17.11 1.17 4.93
C PHE A 24 18.56 1.26 5.44
N ARG A 25 19.40 2.11 4.84
CA ARG A 25 20.76 2.36 5.37
C ARG A 25 20.72 3.16 6.68
N GLU A 26 19.87 4.18 6.75
CA GLU A 26 19.77 5.06 7.92
C GLU A 26 18.99 4.41 9.07
N THR A 27 17.94 3.64 8.76
CA THR A 27 17.05 3.03 9.78
C THR A 27 17.36 1.56 10.06
N GLY A 28 18.34 0.99 9.36
CA GLY A 28 18.71 -0.43 9.43
C GLY A 28 17.96 -1.29 8.42
N ALA A 29 18.57 -2.37 7.95
CA ALA A 29 17.90 -3.26 7.01
C ALA A 29 16.74 -4.02 7.70
N PRO A 30 15.67 -4.39 6.95
CA PRO A 30 14.62 -5.25 7.47
C PRO A 30 15.16 -6.58 8.02
N SER A 31 14.68 -6.97 9.19
CA SER A 31 15.00 -8.24 9.84
C SER A 31 13.90 -8.63 10.83
N ALA A 32 13.99 -9.81 11.44
CA ALA A 32 13.06 -10.21 12.50
C ALA A 32 13.04 -9.22 13.69
N ALA A 33 14.17 -8.56 13.97
CA ALA A 33 14.29 -7.57 15.05
C ALA A 33 14.01 -6.13 14.60
N ASN A 34 14.15 -5.83 13.30
CA ASN A 34 13.94 -4.51 12.73
C ASN A 34 12.72 -4.50 11.80
N ARG A 35 11.56 -4.14 12.36
CA ARG A 35 10.25 -4.29 11.74
C ARG A 35 9.84 -3.03 10.98
N TYR A 36 9.10 -3.19 9.89
CA TYR A 36 8.60 -2.10 9.06
C TYR A 36 7.11 -2.23 8.75
N LEU A 37 6.42 -1.10 8.75
CA LEU A 37 5.09 -0.91 8.19
C LEU A 37 5.18 0.23 7.15
N PHE A 38 4.92 -0.08 5.89
CA PHE A 38 4.77 0.93 4.85
C PHE A 38 3.30 1.25 4.62
N LEU A 39 2.97 2.53 4.46
CA LEU A 39 1.58 3.01 4.41
C LEU A 39 0.96 2.99 3.01
N GLY A 40 1.74 2.86 1.94
CA GLY A 40 1.24 2.80 0.57
C GLY A 40 2.13 3.57 -0.39
N ASP A 41 1.65 3.78 -1.62
CA ASP A 41 2.23 4.64 -2.65
C ASP A 41 3.67 4.27 -2.99
N TYR A 42 3.81 3.03 -3.47
CA TYR A 42 5.07 2.44 -3.88
C TYR A 42 5.43 2.78 -5.33
N VAL A 43 4.41 2.97 -6.16
CA VAL A 43 4.54 3.11 -7.61
C VAL A 43 4.15 4.52 -8.08
N ASP A 44 4.33 4.74 -9.39
CA ASP A 44 4.08 6.00 -10.11
C ASP A 44 5.01 7.15 -9.71
N ARG A 45 4.94 8.23 -10.51
CA ARG A 45 5.73 9.49 -10.40
C ARG A 45 7.23 9.31 -10.62
N GLY A 46 7.89 8.44 -9.87
CA GLY A 46 9.28 8.05 -10.06
C GLY A 46 9.46 7.07 -11.21
N THR A 47 10.71 6.85 -11.59
CA THR A 47 11.09 6.04 -12.77
C THR A 47 11.53 4.61 -12.42
N GLN A 48 11.52 4.25 -11.14
CA GLN A 48 11.99 2.97 -10.63
C GLN A 48 10.93 2.29 -9.75
N SER A 49 9.66 2.34 -10.19
CA SER A 49 8.54 1.73 -9.48
C SER A 49 8.67 0.21 -9.45
N LEU A 50 9.14 -0.40 -10.54
CA LEU A 50 9.35 -1.85 -10.62
C LEU A 50 10.39 -2.31 -9.60
N GLU A 51 11.54 -1.65 -9.50
CA GLU A 51 12.56 -1.99 -8.51
C GLU A 51 12.04 -1.81 -7.08
N THR A 52 11.31 -0.72 -6.85
CA THR A 52 10.70 -0.40 -5.56
C THR A 52 9.75 -1.51 -5.13
N ILE A 53 8.73 -1.84 -5.93
CA ILE A 53 7.75 -2.85 -5.54
C ILE A 53 8.36 -4.25 -5.48
N CYS A 54 9.28 -4.60 -6.39
CA CYS A 54 9.98 -5.89 -6.35
C CYS A 54 10.77 -6.06 -5.04
N LEU A 55 11.50 -5.02 -4.60
CA LEU A 55 12.28 -5.07 -3.36
C LEU A 55 11.36 -5.20 -2.13
N LEU A 56 10.29 -4.40 -2.08
CA LEU A 56 9.32 -4.43 -0.97
C LEU A 56 8.62 -5.81 -0.88
N LEU A 57 8.21 -6.38 -2.00
CA LEU A 57 7.62 -7.72 -2.04
C LEU A 57 8.65 -8.81 -1.67
N ALA A 58 9.90 -8.69 -2.09
CA ALA A 58 10.96 -9.60 -1.68
C ALA A 58 11.20 -9.57 -0.17
N TYR A 59 11.17 -8.38 0.46
CA TYR A 59 11.23 -8.27 1.92
C TYR A 59 9.98 -8.82 2.61
N LYS A 60 8.79 -8.62 2.03
CA LYS A 60 7.56 -9.22 2.56
C LYS A 60 7.63 -10.75 2.57
N LEU A 61 8.18 -11.35 1.51
CA LEU A 61 8.38 -12.80 1.42
C LEU A 61 9.46 -13.29 2.40
N LYS A 62 10.56 -12.55 2.55
CA LYS A 62 11.67 -12.92 3.43
C LYS A 62 11.34 -12.77 4.91
N TYR A 63 10.54 -11.77 5.28
CA TYR A 63 10.20 -11.43 6.66
C TYR A 63 8.69 -11.22 6.84
N PRO A 64 7.87 -12.27 6.65
CA PRO A 64 6.41 -12.15 6.63
C PRO A 64 5.80 -11.58 7.92
N ASP A 65 6.46 -11.80 9.06
CA ASP A 65 6.02 -11.36 10.41
C ASP A 65 6.70 -10.07 10.90
N ALA A 66 7.58 -9.49 10.09
CA ALA A 66 8.32 -8.26 10.44
C ALA A 66 8.26 -7.17 9.37
N PHE A 67 7.81 -7.47 8.16
CA PHE A 67 7.68 -6.51 7.06
C PHE A 67 6.24 -6.47 6.56
N PHE A 68 5.62 -5.30 6.65
CA PHE A 68 4.20 -5.09 6.37
C PHE A 68 4.01 -3.97 5.36
N LEU A 69 3.09 -4.20 4.43
CA LEU A 69 2.73 -3.28 3.36
C LEU A 69 1.22 -3.03 3.47
N LEU A 70 0.82 -1.76 3.48
CA LEU A 70 -0.57 -1.35 3.28
C LEU A 70 -0.79 -0.97 1.82
N ARG A 71 -2.04 -0.75 1.44
CA ARG A 71 -2.39 -0.24 0.11
C ARG A 71 -2.44 1.29 0.14
N GLY A 72 -1.77 1.94 -0.80
CA GLY A 72 -1.98 3.35 -1.12
C GLY A 72 -2.99 3.55 -2.24
N ASN A 73 -3.30 4.80 -2.57
CA ASN A 73 -4.23 5.11 -3.66
C ASN A 73 -3.60 4.85 -5.04
N HIS A 74 -2.27 4.93 -5.16
CA HIS A 74 -1.53 4.60 -6.37
C HIS A 74 -1.44 3.07 -6.61
N GLU A 75 -1.72 2.23 -5.62
CA GLU A 75 -1.92 0.79 -5.79
C GLU A 75 -3.33 0.43 -6.32
N CYS A 76 -3.86 1.25 -7.23
CA CYS A 76 -5.11 1.05 -7.95
C CYS A 76 -4.86 1.09 -9.46
N ALA A 77 -5.44 0.13 -10.19
CA ALA A 77 -5.24 -0.03 -11.63
C ALA A 77 -5.65 1.24 -12.42
N ALA A 78 -6.71 1.93 -12.00
CA ALA A 78 -7.16 3.14 -12.68
C ALA A 78 -6.11 4.27 -12.63
N LEU A 79 -5.42 4.41 -11.50
CA LEU A 79 -4.39 5.42 -11.25
C LEU A 79 -3.07 5.02 -11.88
N ASN A 80 -2.55 3.85 -11.55
CA ASN A 80 -1.22 3.45 -12.00
C ASN A 80 -1.13 3.13 -13.50
N LYS A 81 -2.28 3.08 -14.19
CA LYS A 81 -2.34 3.11 -15.65
C LYS A 81 -2.01 4.50 -16.24
N GLN A 82 -2.35 5.57 -15.54
CA GLN A 82 -2.22 6.95 -16.00
C GLN A 82 -0.89 7.60 -15.56
N TYR A 83 -0.37 7.24 -14.38
CA TYR A 83 0.72 7.98 -13.71
C TYR A 83 2.13 7.39 -13.87
N GLY A 84 2.30 6.43 -14.79
CA GLY A 84 3.59 6.00 -15.29
C GLY A 84 3.91 4.52 -15.07
N PHE A 85 3.35 3.89 -14.04
CA PHE A 85 3.69 2.51 -13.70
C PHE A 85 3.33 1.50 -14.79
N TYR A 86 2.17 1.65 -15.45
CA TYR A 86 1.81 0.81 -16.60
C TYR A 86 2.84 0.92 -17.73
N SER A 87 3.24 2.14 -18.09
CA SER A 87 4.24 2.37 -19.13
C SER A 87 5.61 1.79 -18.75
N GLU A 88 5.98 1.86 -17.47
CA GLU A 88 7.20 1.26 -16.93
C GLU A 88 7.16 -0.27 -17.04
N CYS A 89 6.07 -0.90 -16.57
CA CYS A 89 5.83 -2.34 -16.70
C CYS A 89 5.86 -2.76 -18.17
N ALA A 90 5.22 -1.99 -19.05
CA ALA A 90 5.09 -2.35 -20.44
C ALA A 90 6.43 -2.23 -21.21
N SER A 91 7.25 -1.25 -20.86
CA SER A 91 8.53 -1.02 -21.52
C SER A 91 9.63 -1.97 -21.03
N ARG A 92 9.68 -2.23 -19.71
CA ARG A 92 10.77 -2.92 -19.01
C ARG A 92 10.43 -4.33 -18.53
N GLY A 93 9.17 -4.74 -18.63
CA GLY A 93 8.72 -6.07 -18.23
C GLY A 93 9.37 -7.20 -19.05
N PRO A 94 9.37 -8.44 -18.54
CA PRO A 94 9.95 -9.58 -19.23
C PRO A 94 9.35 -9.76 -20.63
N ARG A 95 10.22 -9.74 -21.65
CA ARG A 95 9.84 -10.08 -23.02
C ARG A 95 10.10 -11.57 -23.21
N VAL A 96 9.06 -12.38 -23.20
CA VAL A 96 9.20 -13.80 -23.53
C VAL A 96 9.21 -13.92 -25.06
N SER A 97 10.39 -14.15 -25.65
CA SER A 97 10.48 -14.60 -27.03
C SER A 97 10.04 -16.07 -27.11
N HIS A 98 9.35 -16.42 -28.19
CA HIS A 98 8.95 -17.79 -28.46
C HIS A 98 10.18 -18.72 -28.45
N ALA A 99 10.18 -19.74 -27.60
CA ALA A 99 10.94 -20.95 -27.88
C ALA A 99 10.08 -21.80 -28.84
N GLU A 100 10.60 -22.08 -30.03
CA GLU A 100 9.95 -22.99 -30.98
C GLU A 100 9.85 -24.40 -30.35
N GLY A 101 8.65 -24.99 -30.37
CA GLY A 101 8.48 -26.44 -30.14
C GLY A 101 7.78 -26.91 -28.85
N THR A 102 7.45 -26.05 -27.88
CA THR A 102 6.68 -26.49 -26.69
C THR A 102 5.16 -26.34 -26.89
N SER A 103 4.45 -27.47 -27.03
CA SER A 103 3.00 -27.58 -27.30
C SER A 103 2.09 -27.30 -26.10
N ARG A 104 2.62 -26.84 -24.97
CA ARG A 104 1.83 -26.26 -23.90
C ARG A 104 1.94 -24.76 -24.02
N ALA A 105 0.97 -24.19 -24.73
CA ALA A 105 0.87 -22.79 -25.09
C ALA A 105 0.85 -21.87 -23.85
N TYR A 106 2.01 -21.64 -23.24
CA TYR A 106 2.34 -20.36 -22.62
C TYR A 106 2.59 -19.38 -23.77
N LYS A 107 1.51 -19.08 -24.51
CA LYS A 107 1.33 -17.86 -25.30
C LYS A 107 1.35 -16.71 -24.29
N LEU A 108 2.53 -16.43 -23.74
CA LEU A 108 2.76 -15.43 -22.71
C LEU A 108 2.78 -14.06 -23.39
N ARG A 109 1.55 -13.70 -23.71
CA ARG A 109 1.04 -12.54 -24.39
C ARG A 109 1.29 -11.29 -23.53
N TYR A 110 1.85 -10.30 -24.20
CA TYR A 110 1.87 -8.87 -23.89
C TYR A 110 2.72 -8.34 -22.71
N PRO A 111 3.38 -7.18 -22.91
CA PRO A 111 4.04 -6.42 -21.85
C PRO A 111 3.10 -5.97 -20.71
N GLU A 112 1.80 -6.08 -20.91
CA GLU A 112 0.73 -5.72 -19.97
C GLU A 112 0.57 -6.73 -18.82
N ARG A 113 0.96 -7.99 -19.03
CA ARG A 113 0.73 -9.05 -18.04
C ARG A 113 1.40 -8.75 -16.69
N LEU A 114 2.62 -8.20 -16.71
CA LEU A 114 3.32 -7.86 -15.46
C LEU A 114 2.51 -6.85 -14.63
N TRP A 115 1.93 -5.84 -15.30
CA TRP A 115 1.10 -4.84 -14.67
C TRP A 115 -0.20 -5.44 -14.10
N GLU A 116 -0.84 -6.36 -14.83
CA GLU A 116 -2.05 -7.06 -14.35
C GLU A 116 -1.75 -7.90 -13.10
N GLU A 117 -0.67 -8.67 -13.11
CA GLU A 117 -0.27 -9.54 -11.99
C GLU A 117 0.10 -8.70 -10.75
N LEU A 118 0.80 -7.56 -10.94
CA LEU A 118 1.11 -6.65 -9.83
C LEU A 118 -0.16 -5.97 -9.28
N ASN A 119 -1.12 -5.61 -10.13
CA ASN A 119 -2.42 -5.10 -9.65
C ASN A 119 -3.24 -6.17 -8.91
N ALA A 120 -3.14 -7.43 -9.31
CA ALA A 120 -3.75 -8.53 -8.55
C ALA A 120 -3.13 -8.67 -7.15
N VAL A 121 -1.81 -8.44 -7.01
CA VAL A 121 -1.14 -8.35 -5.71
C VAL A 121 -1.62 -7.13 -4.92
N PHE A 122 -1.72 -5.96 -5.55
CA PHE A 122 -2.20 -4.73 -4.92
C PHE A 122 -3.62 -4.86 -4.36
N ALA A 123 -4.51 -5.54 -5.09
CA ALA A 123 -5.86 -5.85 -4.64
C ALA A 123 -5.89 -6.64 -3.32
N CYS A 124 -4.83 -7.39 -2.99
CA CYS A 124 -4.72 -8.17 -1.78
C CYS A 124 -4.17 -7.39 -0.58
N LEU A 125 -3.59 -6.20 -0.80
CA LEU A 125 -2.94 -5.42 0.25
C LEU A 125 -3.95 -4.98 1.34
N PRO A 126 -3.58 -5.07 2.63
CA PRO A 126 -4.39 -4.52 3.72
C PRO A 126 -4.58 -3.01 3.61
N LEU A 127 -5.75 -2.51 4.02
CA LEU A 127 -6.06 -1.06 3.98
C LEU A 127 -5.61 -0.30 5.24
N ALA A 128 -5.42 -1.02 6.36
CA ALA A 128 -5.08 -0.39 7.63
C ALA A 128 -4.28 -1.31 8.55
N ALA A 129 -3.56 -0.71 9.51
CA ALA A 129 -2.95 -1.37 10.64
C ALA A 129 -3.30 -0.67 11.96
N LEU A 130 -3.48 -1.44 13.02
CA LEU A 130 -3.52 -0.95 14.39
C LEU A 130 -2.20 -1.30 15.07
N VAL A 131 -1.42 -0.29 15.47
CA VAL A 131 -0.11 -0.45 16.11
C VAL A 131 -0.20 -0.12 17.59
N GLY A 132 0.27 -1.01 18.47
CA GLY A 132 0.27 -0.80 19.92
C GLY A 132 1.37 -1.59 20.66
N ARG A 133 1.43 -1.54 21.99
CA ARG A 133 2.41 -2.34 22.78
C ARG A 133 1.83 -3.69 23.24
N GLU A 134 2.52 -4.78 22.92
CA GLU A 134 2.25 -6.13 23.47
C GLU A 134 2.64 -6.23 24.97
N GLY A 135 2.01 -7.14 25.73
CA GLY A 135 2.53 -7.55 27.04
C GLY A 135 2.14 -6.76 28.29
N GLY A 136 0.86 -6.37 28.46
CA GLY A 136 0.35 -5.85 29.73
C GLY A 136 -0.92 -6.60 30.09
N ARG A 137 -0.87 -7.43 31.14
CA ARG A 137 -2.05 -8.11 31.70
C ARG A 137 -3.06 -7.04 32.14
N GLY A 138 -4.26 -7.05 31.53
CA GLY A 138 -5.47 -6.38 32.03
C GLY A 138 -5.41 -4.84 32.07
N GLY A 139 -6.14 -4.18 31.17
CA GLY A 139 -6.41 -2.75 31.30
C GLY A 139 -7.05 -2.16 30.06
N LYS A 140 -8.21 -1.54 30.24
CA LYS A 140 -9.11 -0.96 29.22
C LYS A 140 -8.51 0.15 28.35
N ASP A 141 -7.27 0.59 28.56
CA ASP A 141 -6.72 1.83 27.95
C ASP A 141 -5.30 1.66 27.36
N LYS A 142 -5.10 0.70 26.46
CA LYS A 142 -3.88 0.69 25.63
C LYS A 142 -4.10 1.53 24.38
N LYS A 143 -3.51 2.74 24.36
CA LYS A 143 -3.46 3.59 23.17
C LYS A 143 -2.89 2.78 21.98
N LYS A 144 -3.69 2.64 20.93
CA LYS A 144 -3.28 2.11 19.63
C LYS A 144 -3.30 3.25 18.62
N ILE A 145 -2.40 3.20 17.65
CA ILE A 145 -2.36 4.12 16.53
C ILE A 145 -3.03 3.41 15.35
N LEU A 146 -4.03 4.04 14.74
CA LEU A 146 -4.57 3.62 13.46
C LEU A 146 -3.67 4.17 12.36
N CYS A 147 -3.14 3.28 11.55
CA CYS A 147 -2.29 3.59 10.39
C CYS A 147 -3.07 3.24 9.14
N VAL A 148 -3.29 4.25 8.29
CA VAL A 148 -3.94 4.19 6.98
C VAL A 148 -3.11 5.02 6.02
N HIS A 149 -3.39 4.94 4.72
CA HIS A 149 -2.68 5.73 3.73
C HIS A 149 -3.15 7.19 3.71
N GLY A 150 -4.45 7.41 3.48
CA GLY A 150 -5.08 8.73 3.53
C GLY A 150 -5.45 9.09 4.96
N GLY A 151 -6.70 8.83 5.33
CA GLY A 151 -7.23 9.27 6.62
C GLY A 151 -8.55 8.63 7.02
N LEU A 152 -9.41 9.41 7.67
CA LEU A 152 -10.67 8.97 8.25
C LEU A 152 -11.83 9.05 7.24
N SER A 153 -12.87 8.26 7.49
CA SER A 153 -14.13 8.29 6.75
C SER A 153 -15.28 8.73 7.66
N PRO A 154 -16.28 9.49 7.16
CA PRO A 154 -17.53 9.73 7.87
C PRO A 154 -18.30 8.45 8.17
N GLU A 155 -18.05 7.40 7.38
CA GLU A 155 -18.63 6.06 7.58
C GLU A 155 -17.86 5.22 8.61
N LEU A 156 -16.69 5.69 9.08
CA LEU A 156 -15.84 4.95 10.02
C LEU A 156 -16.21 5.27 11.48
N GLU A 157 -17.09 4.46 12.04
CA GLU A 157 -17.47 4.49 13.46
C GLU A 157 -16.61 3.55 14.31
N SER A 158 -16.16 2.43 13.74
CA SER A 158 -15.33 1.42 14.41
C SER A 158 -14.29 0.79 13.47
N PRO A 159 -13.05 0.53 13.95
CA PRO A 159 -12.06 -0.23 13.19
C PRO A 159 -12.53 -1.64 12.77
N ASP A 160 -13.57 -2.20 13.40
CA ASP A 160 -14.18 -3.46 12.98
C ASP A 160 -14.79 -3.40 11.58
N GLN A 161 -15.28 -2.24 11.15
CA GLN A 161 -15.78 -2.06 9.78
C GLN A 161 -14.68 -2.33 8.75
N ILE A 162 -13.44 -1.90 9.05
CA ILE A 162 -12.28 -2.17 8.19
C ILE A 162 -11.96 -3.66 8.14
N ARG A 163 -12.16 -4.40 9.26
CA ARG A 163 -11.96 -5.86 9.31
C ARG A 163 -12.95 -6.60 8.41
N GLY A 164 -14.15 -6.06 8.22
CA GLY A 164 -15.20 -6.64 7.37
C GLY A 164 -14.98 -6.49 5.86
N ILE A 165 -14.06 -5.62 5.43
CA ILE A 165 -13.78 -5.38 4.01
C ILE A 165 -13.14 -6.63 3.39
N LYS A 166 -13.83 -7.22 2.41
CA LYS A 166 -13.35 -8.40 1.68
C LYS A 166 -12.24 -8.02 0.72
N ARG A 167 -11.19 -8.86 0.69
CA ARG A 167 -10.08 -8.79 -0.27
C ARG A 167 -9.95 -10.15 -0.98
N PRO A 168 -9.48 -10.22 -2.24
CA PRO A 168 -8.91 -9.13 -3.04
C PRO A 168 -9.96 -8.08 -3.45
N LEU A 169 -9.56 -6.80 -3.44
CA LEU A 169 -10.36 -5.69 -3.89
C LEU A 169 -9.78 -5.15 -5.19
N ALA A 170 -10.22 -5.67 -6.34
CA ALA A 170 -9.67 -5.29 -7.64
C ALA A 170 -9.84 -3.79 -7.91
N ASP A 171 -11.07 -3.32 -7.77
CA ASP A 171 -11.44 -1.93 -8.01
C ASP A 171 -11.71 -1.22 -6.68
N VAL A 172 -11.12 -0.04 -6.52
CA VAL A 172 -11.42 0.87 -5.40
C VAL A 172 -12.68 1.67 -5.77
N PRO A 173 -13.75 1.65 -4.94
CA PRO A 173 -14.93 2.48 -5.19
C PRO A 173 -14.59 3.98 -5.25
N GLU A 174 -15.36 4.75 -6.01
CA GLU A 174 -15.18 6.21 -6.11
C GLU A 174 -15.55 6.96 -4.81
N HIS A 175 -16.37 6.35 -3.95
CA HIS A 175 -16.85 6.93 -2.70
C HIS A 175 -16.95 5.88 -1.58
N GLY A 176 -17.10 6.34 -0.34
CA GLY A 176 -17.32 5.54 0.86
C GLY A 176 -16.03 5.08 1.54
N LEU A 177 -16.19 4.25 2.59
CA LEU A 177 -15.11 3.91 3.53
C LEU A 177 -13.76 3.55 2.88
N VAL A 178 -13.74 2.70 1.85
CA VAL A 178 -12.47 2.31 1.20
C VAL A 178 -11.81 3.49 0.49
N CYS A 179 -12.59 4.29 -0.23
CA CYS A 179 -12.09 5.47 -0.91
C CYS A 179 -11.45 6.41 0.10
N ASP A 180 -12.18 6.74 1.17
CA ASP A 180 -11.73 7.66 2.20
C ASP A 180 -10.45 7.19 2.90
N LEU A 181 -10.32 5.89 3.22
CA LEU A 181 -9.10 5.34 3.83
C LEU A 181 -7.85 5.52 2.95
N LEU A 182 -8.03 5.64 1.64
CA LEU A 182 -6.96 5.81 0.66
C LEU A 182 -6.78 7.26 0.19
N TRP A 183 -7.79 8.13 0.35
CA TRP A 183 -7.80 9.43 -0.31
C TRP A 183 -8.06 10.62 0.61
N SER A 184 -8.54 10.40 1.84
CA SER A 184 -8.88 11.52 2.71
C SER A 184 -7.65 12.27 3.22
N ASP A 185 -7.80 13.58 3.32
CA ASP A 185 -6.78 14.52 3.79
C ASP A 185 -7.25 15.22 5.07
N PRO A 186 -6.36 15.66 5.97
CA PRO A 186 -6.74 16.62 7.00
C PRO A 186 -7.20 17.93 6.36
N ALA A 187 -8.18 18.63 6.94
CA ALA A 187 -8.56 19.93 6.38
C ALA A 187 -7.43 20.97 6.57
N ALA A 188 -7.37 21.93 5.64
CA ALA A 188 -6.25 22.87 5.54
C ALA A 188 -6.26 23.93 6.65
N ASP A 189 -7.42 24.20 7.22
CA ASP A 189 -7.73 25.19 8.24
C ASP A 189 -8.31 24.51 9.49
N GLY A 190 -7.61 24.67 10.61
CA GLY A 190 -7.93 24.04 11.90
C GLY A 190 -9.08 24.66 12.68
N ASP A 191 -9.90 25.51 12.04
CA ASP A 191 -10.83 26.40 12.73
C ASP A 191 -12.27 25.85 12.80
N ASP A 192 -12.65 24.86 11.98
CA ASP A 192 -13.96 24.22 12.01
C ASP A 192 -13.84 22.70 12.22
N TRP A 193 -14.21 22.22 13.41
CA TRP A 193 -14.26 20.78 13.71
C TRP A 193 -15.36 20.10 12.88
N GLY A 194 -14.99 19.13 12.03
CA GLY A 194 -15.96 18.39 11.21
C GLY A 194 -15.46 17.95 9.84
N TRP A 195 -16.39 17.39 9.06
CA TRP A 195 -16.12 16.91 7.70
C TRP A 195 -16.14 18.05 6.69
N GLY A 196 -15.05 18.20 5.94
CA GLY A 196 -14.92 19.12 4.82
C GLY A 196 -15.65 18.62 3.57
N ASP A 197 -15.65 19.46 2.53
CA ASP A 197 -16.38 19.22 1.28
C ASP A 197 -15.88 17.96 0.53
N PRO A 198 -16.72 16.91 0.36
CA PRO A 198 -16.31 15.64 -0.23
C PRO A 198 -16.04 15.70 -1.75
N ARG A 199 -16.22 16.85 -2.41
CA ARG A 199 -16.05 17.00 -3.87
C ARG A 199 -14.62 16.89 -4.38
N ARG A 200 -13.60 16.94 -3.51
CA ARG A 200 -12.18 16.78 -3.89
C ARG A 200 -11.57 15.51 -3.33
N CYS A 201 -11.78 15.26 -2.04
CA CYS A 201 -11.54 14.06 -1.24
C CYS A 201 -12.20 14.35 0.11
N THR A 202 -12.68 13.34 0.83
CA THR A 202 -13.24 13.57 2.17
C THR A 202 -12.15 14.13 3.08
N SER A 203 -12.43 15.17 3.86
CA SER A 203 -11.46 15.77 4.78
C SER A 203 -12.03 15.97 6.16
N PHE A 204 -11.20 15.96 7.20
CA PHE A 204 -11.62 16.14 8.59
C PHE A 204 -10.66 17.06 9.36
N THR A 205 -11.22 17.95 10.19
CA THR A 205 -10.50 18.77 11.19
C THR A 205 -10.98 18.40 12.59
#